data_AF-A0A2D5W048-F1
#
_entry.id   AF-A0A2D5W048-F1
#
_cell.length_a   1.000
_cell.length_b   1.000
_cell.length_c   1.000
_cell.angle_alpha   90.00
_cell.angle_beta   90.00
_cell.angle_gamma   90.00
#
_symmetry.space_group_name_H-M   'P 1'
#
loop_
_entity.id
_entity.type
_entity.pdbx_description
1 polymer ?
#
loop_
_entity_poly.entity_id
_entity_poly.type
_entity_poly.pdbx_seq_one_letter_code
_entity_poly.pdbx_strand_id
1 'polypeptide(L)' 'MEPLSQSESEAIAQIKEICHRIVKEMMPLQPTIGKLQDGAVRQTLYENVYQLTAQLETVKKQAIRYEKGDANRVL' A
#
# COMPACT_ATOMS: atom_id res chain seq x y z
N MET A 1 25.27 10.52 0.58
CA MET A 1 24.57 9.37 1.18
C MET A 1 25.32 8.14 0.77
N GLU A 2 25.55 7.24 1.71
CA GLU A 2 26.12 5.94 1.37
C GLU A 2 25.11 5.17 0.52
N PRO A 3 25.58 4.40 -0.48
CA PRO A 3 24.70 3.51 -1.23
C PRO A 3 24.08 2.50 -0.27
N LEU A 4 22.81 2.16 -0.49
CA LEU A 4 22.15 1.10 0.26
C LEU A 4 22.98 -0.18 0.21
N SER A 5 23.05 -0.89 1.34
CA SER A 5 23.55 -2.25 1.34
C SER A 5 22.69 -3.16 0.46
N GLN A 6 23.25 -4.31 0.07
CA GLN A 6 22.51 -5.32 -0.69
C GLN A 6 21.24 -5.76 0.05
N SER A 7 21.34 -6.02 1.36
CA SER A 7 20.20 -6.45 2.18
C SER A 7 19.09 -5.41 2.28
N GLU A 8 19.44 -4.12 2.34
CA GLU A 8 18.44 -3.05 2.35
C GLU A 8 17.72 -2.93 0.99
N SER A 9 18.47 -3.06 -0.10
CA SER A 9 17.92 -3.04 -1.45
C SER A 9 16.94 -4.20 -1.67
N GLU A 10 17.30 -5.40 -1.20
CA GLU A 10 16.43 -6.57 -1.23
C GLU A 10 15.16 -6.37 -0.37
N ALA A 11 15.29 -5.80 0.83
CA ALA A 11 14.13 -5.51 1.69
C ALA A 11 13.16 -4.52 1.03
N ILE A 12 13.65 -3.45 0.41
CA ILE A 12 12.83 -2.48 -0.32
C ILE A 12 12.10 -3.15 -1.49
N ALA A 13 12.80 -3.98 -2.26
CA ALA A 13 12.20 -4.72 -3.36
C ALA A 13 11.06 -5.64 -2.87
N GLN A 14 11.28 -6.34 -1.75
CA GLN A 14 10.26 -7.18 -1.13
C GLN A 14 9.05 -6.36 -0.65
N ILE A 15 9.27 -5.20 -0.02
CA ILE A 15 8.17 -4.31 0.42
C ILE A 15 7.32 -3.87 -0.78
N LYS A 16 7.96 -3.43 -1.87
CA LYS A 16 7.27 -3.01 -3.10
C LYS A 16 6.43 -4.15 -3.69
N GLU A 17 6.98 -5.35 -3.76
CA GLU A 17 6.30 -6.53 -4.28
C GLU A 17 5.13 -6.96 -3.39
N ILE A 18 5.31 -6.96 -2.06
CA ILE A 18 4.24 -7.23 -1.10
C ILE A 18 3.10 -6.22 -1.27
N CYS A 19 3.40 -4.91 -1.34
CA CYS A 19 2.39 -3.87 -1.55
C CYS A 19 1.63 -4.09 -2.87
N HIS A 20 2.34 -4.44 -3.95
CA HIS A 20 1.72 -4.73 -5.25
C HIS A 20 0.75 -5.92 -5.17
N ARG A 21 1.16 -7.02 -4.54
CA ARG A 21 0.32 -8.21 -4.37
C ARG A 21 -0.93 -7.92 -3.53
N ILE A 22 -0.80 -7.21 -2.42
CA ILE A 22 -1.95 -6.88 -1.56
C ILE A 22 -2.97 -6.04 -2.35
N VAL A 23 -2.53 -5.00 -3.08
CA VAL A 23 -3.44 -4.18 -3.89
C VAL A 23 -4.17 -5.03 -4.93
N LYS A 24 -3.46 -5.96 -5.59
CA LYS A 24 -4.06 -6.88 -6.56
C LYS A 24 -5.12 -7.78 -5.92
N GLU A 25 -4.84 -8.35 -4.76
CA GLU A 25 -5.79 -9.19 -4.01
C GLU A 25 -6.99 -8.41 -3.45
N MET A 26 -6.85 -7.09 -3.26
CA MET A 26 -7.96 -6.22 -2.83
C MET A 26 -8.91 -5.83 -3.97
N MET A 27 -8.49 -5.91 -5.25
CA MET A 27 -9.32 -5.49 -6.39
C MET A 27 -10.72 -6.14 -6.43
N PRO A 28 -10.89 -7.45 -6.12
CA PRO A 28 -12.19 -8.10 -6.12
C PRO A 28 -13.15 -7.61 -5.02
N LEU A 29 -12.67 -6.88 -4.00
CA LEU A 29 -13.51 -6.35 -2.92
C LEU A 29 -14.53 -5.35 -3.47
N GLN A 30 -14.15 -4.50 -4.41
CA GLN A 30 -15.02 -3.47 -4.97
C GLN A 30 -16.33 -4.03 -5.57
N PRO A 31 -16.28 -4.97 -6.54
CA PRO A 31 -17.50 -5.59 -7.06
C PRO A 31 -18.17 -6.54 -6.04
N THR A 32 -17.45 -7.10 -5.09
CA THR A 32 -18.04 -7.98 -4.04
C THR A 32 -18.88 -7.17 -3.05
N ILE A 33 -18.38 -6.03 -2.60
CA ILE A 33 -19.13 -5.08 -1.75
C ILE A 33 -20.39 -4.60 -2.50
N GLY A 34 -20.28 -4.35 -3.81
CA GLY A 34 -21.41 -3.92 -4.63
C GLY A 34 -22.59 -4.91 -4.67
N LYS A 35 -22.36 -6.18 -4.35
CA LYS A 35 -23.42 -7.22 -4.28
C LYS A 35 -24.22 -7.19 -2.97
N LEU A 36 -23.76 -6.48 -1.95
CA LEU A 36 -24.48 -6.36 -0.68
C LEU A 36 -25.72 -5.48 -0.84
N GLN A 37 -26.80 -5.80 -0.15
CA GLN A 37 -28.07 -5.07 -0.27
C GLN A 37 -28.10 -3.80 0.58
N ASP A 38 -27.54 -3.86 1.79
CA ASP A 38 -27.50 -2.76 2.74
C ASP A 38 -26.52 -1.65 2.30
N GLY A 39 -27.06 -0.47 2.03
CA GLY A 39 -26.30 0.69 1.57
C GLY A 39 -25.32 1.25 2.62
N ALA A 40 -25.66 1.22 3.91
CA ALA A 40 -24.81 1.72 4.98
C ALA A 40 -23.60 0.78 5.20
N VAL A 41 -23.84 -0.53 5.12
CA VAL A 41 -22.77 -1.54 5.16
C VAL A 41 -21.84 -1.39 3.95
N ARG A 42 -22.37 -1.23 2.73
CA ARG A 42 -21.55 -0.98 1.53
C ARG A 42 -20.67 0.24 1.70
N GLN A 43 -21.24 1.36 2.14
CA GLN A 43 -20.51 2.62 2.31
C GLN A 43 -19.34 2.46 3.27
N THR A 44 -19.58 1.85 4.43
CA THR A 44 -18.55 1.59 5.44
C THR A 44 -17.43 0.69 4.89
N LEU A 45 -17.78 -0.34 4.12
CA LEU A 45 -16.78 -1.23 3.51
C LEU A 45 -15.96 -0.53 2.42
N TYR A 46 -16.59 0.30 1.58
CA TYR A 46 -15.86 1.09 0.59
C TYR A 46 -14.89 2.07 1.23
N GLU A 47 -15.31 2.76 2.29
CA GLU A 47 -14.44 3.66 3.06
C GLU A 47 -13.23 2.91 3.63
N ASN A 48 -13.45 1.75 4.26
CA ASN A 48 -12.37 0.95 4.81
C ASN A 48 -11.39 0.44 3.73
N VAL A 49 -11.90 -0.05 2.60
CA VAL A 49 -11.06 -0.49 1.46
C VAL A 49 -10.25 0.68 0.89
N TYR A 50 -10.85 1.87 0.79
CA TYR A 50 -10.14 3.08 0.37
C TYR A 50 -9.01 3.44 1.35
N GLN A 51 -9.27 3.42 2.66
CA GLN A 51 -8.26 3.71 3.68
C GLN A 51 -7.10 2.70 3.64
N LEU A 52 -7.40 1.41 3.51
CA LEU A 52 -6.37 0.36 3.37
C LEU A 52 -5.50 0.59 2.13
N THR A 53 -6.11 0.98 1.01
CA THR A 53 -5.37 1.28 -0.23
C THR A 53 -4.46 2.49 -0.04
N ALA A 54 -4.93 3.54 0.65
CA ALA A 54 -4.13 4.73 0.95
C ALA A 54 -2.95 4.43 1.88
N GLN A 55 -3.14 3.57 2.87
CA GLN A 55 -2.07 3.11 3.77
C GLN A 55 -1.00 2.32 3.02
N LEU A 56 -1.39 1.40 2.13
CA LEU A 56 -0.44 0.64 1.29
C LEU A 56 0.38 1.56 0.37
N GLU A 57 -0.27 2.56 -0.23
CA GLU A 57 0.43 3.55 -1.05
C GLU A 57 1.42 4.38 -0.22
N THR A 58 1.08 4.69 1.04
CA THR A 58 1.99 5.39 1.96
C THR A 58 3.23 4.54 2.26
N VAL A 59 3.06 3.27 2.59
CA VAL A 59 4.17 2.32 2.82
C VAL A 59 5.07 2.23 1.59
N LYS A 60 4.48 2.03 0.40
CA LYS A 60 5.24 1.97 -0.87
C LYS A 60 6.02 3.26 -1.15
N LYS A 61 5.40 4.43 -0.94
CA LYS A 61 6.07 5.73 -1.12
C LYS A 61 7.22 5.92 -0.14
N GLN A 62 7.06 5.53 1.12
CA GLN A 62 8.14 5.59 2.10
C GLN A 62 9.32 4.69 1.69
N ALA A 63 9.06 3.47 1.22
CA ALA A 63 10.11 2.58 0.72
C ALA A 63 10.84 3.18 -0.50
N ILE A 64 10.12 3.81 -1.43
CA ILE A 64 10.72 4.51 -2.59
C ILE A 64 11.55 5.73 -2.15
N ARG A 65 11.08 6.50 -1.16
CA ARG A 65 11.85 7.64 -0.63
C ARG A 65 13.13 7.18 0.05
N TYR A 66 13.05 6.12 0.84
CA TYR A 66 14.21 5.49 1.47
C TYR A 66 15.24 5.04 0.43
N GLU A 67 14.78 4.38 -0.64
CA GLU A 67 15.63 3.95 -1.76
C GLU A 67 16.36 5.12 -2.45
N LYS A 68 15.69 6.25 -2.60
CA LYS A 68 16.26 7.47 -3.21
C LYS A 68 17.16 8.25 -2.25
N GLY A 69 17.29 7.80 -1.01
CA GLY A 69 17.99 8.51 0.05
C GLY A 69 17.28 9.80 0.50
N ASP A 70 16.00 9.98 0.14
CA ASP A 70 15.15 11.04 0.69
C ASP A 70 14.59 10.66 2.07
N ALA A 71 15.30 9.78 2.80
CA ALA A 71 14.96 9.34 4.15
C ALA A 71 14.93 10.50 5.16
N ASN A 72 15.51 11.66 4.80
CA ASN A 72 15.54 12.87 5.61
C ASN A 72 14.32 13.80 5.45
N ARG A 73 13.21 13.31 4.88
CA ARG A 73 11.91 14.00 4.88
C ARG A 73 10.85 13.18 5.61
N VAL A 74 11.07 13.01 6.90
CA VAL A 74 10.03 12.70 7.89
C VAL A 74 9.67 14.02 8.57
N LEU A 75 8.64 14.69 8.04
CA LEU A 75 7.77 15.64 8.74
C LEU A 75 6.36 15.45 8.18
#